data_AF-A0A0L7L6L5-F1
#
_entry.id   AF-A0A0L7L6L5-F1
#
_cell.length_a   1.000
_cell.length_b   1.000
_cell.length_c   1.000
_cell.angle_alpha   90.00
_cell.angle_beta   90.00
_cell.angle_gamma   90.00
#
_symmetry.space_group_name_H-M   'P 1'
#
loop_
_entity.id
_entity.type
_entity.pdbx_description
1 polymer ?
#
loop_
_entity_poly.entity_id
_entity_poly.type
_entity_poly.pdbx_seq_one_letter_code
_entity_poly.pdbx_strand_id
1 'polypeptide(L)'
;MYLHKKSLASHESSGNLKLFRATIYQAGIKIKIEALKVSVGDVYDQLVDWRTEFSKWFTNEFKQIKFPSTGTIFSFFIDPETKKMLPWSEKVESFELDPDLPLQSCLVSTSETTRIRFFMDLLIAKQKPVMLVGSAGSGKTVSVAAKLNSLPDSYAITNVPFNFYTTYDRQKLTLKDISNCMFMACMNPTAGSFTIDPRLQRHFCTFAVSFPALEACVQIYKQILSQHLNNPLNKFGLPVQKYADMLVNAALALHNKLSTSFLPTAIKFHYMFNLRDLSNIFQGMLFTTGDAIKLPSELIRLWMHEATRVYSDKMVDSTDNEAFQKLIMEVIKKNCEEFDENIVFEKPVIYCHFAEGIGDPKYLPIRDWPQIKKLLDESLAGYNDLVATMNLVLFEDAMYHICRRATSKNKFVRDVQPIDPPVVYRHYA
;
A
#
# COMPACT_ATOMS: atom_id res chain seq x y z
N MET A 1 3.99 34.36 -17.29
CA MET A 1 3.76 34.83 -15.91
C MET A 1 4.92 35.74 -15.53
N TYR A 2 4.76 37.06 -15.66
CA TYR A 2 5.73 38.06 -15.20
C TYR A 2 5.62 38.17 -13.68
N LEU A 3 6.70 37.95 -12.93
CA LEU A 3 6.74 38.12 -11.48
C LEU A 3 7.59 39.35 -11.13
N HIS A 4 6.89 40.39 -10.70
CA HIS A 4 7.46 41.61 -10.16
C HIS A 4 8.26 41.27 -8.89
N LYS A 5 9.58 41.47 -8.96
CA LYS A 5 10.45 41.57 -7.78
C LYS A 5 9.98 42.79 -6.98
N LYS A 6 9.28 42.60 -5.85
CA LYS A 6 9.16 43.65 -4.83
C LYS A 6 8.94 43.06 -3.43
N SER A 7 9.91 43.40 -2.58
CA SER A 7 9.89 43.45 -1.13
C SER A 7 9.79 42.14 -0.33
N LEU A 8 10.96 41.54 -0.08
CA LEU A 8 11.28 40.86 1.19
C LEU A 8 12.68 41.34 1.63
N ALA A 9 12.79 42.66 1.80
CA ALA A 9 13.91 43.32 2.47
C ALA A 9 13.40 43.88 3.79
N SER A 10 13.22 43.01 4.77
CA SER A 10 13.22 43.40 6.18
C SER A 10 14.30 42.60 6.89
N HIS A 11 15.11 43.33 7.66
CA HIS A 11 16.33 42.89 8.32
C HIS A 11 16.07 41.78 9.34
N GLU A 12 16.41 40.53 9.00
CA GLU A 12 16.69 39.49 9.99
C GLU A 12 17.89 38.64 9.54
N SER A 13 18.92 38.68 10.37
CA SER A 13 20.27 38.15 10.16
C SER A 13 20.38 36.69 10.59
N SER A 14 19.77 35.77 9.84
CA SER A 14 20.21 34.37 9.85
C SER A 14 20.02 33.74 8.46
N GLY A 15 21.14 33.44 7.79
CA GLY A 15 21.13 32.82 6.45
C GLY A 15 20.32 31.52 6.39
N ASN A 16 20.21 30.81 7.51
CA ASN A 16 19.46 29.55 7.61
C ASN A 16 17.94 29.75 7.63
N LEU A 17 17.40 30.89 8.09
CA LEU A 17 15.95 31.15 8.07
C LEU A 17 15.47 31.61 6.69
N LYS A 18 16.32 32.35 5.96
CA LYS A 18 16.13 32.60 4.52
C LYS A 18 16.18 31.29 3.73
N LEU A 19 17.04 30.36 4.13
CA LEU A 19 17.16 29.05 3.51
C LEU A 19 15.95 28.16 3.82
N PHE A 20 15.48 28.12 5.07
CA PHE A 20 14.27 27.38 5.47
C PHE A 20 13.02 27.94 4.76
N ARG A 21 12.92 29.27 4.64
CA ARG A 21 11.89 29.92 3.81
C ARG A 21 12.06 29.55 2.34
N ALA A 22 13.26 29.47 1.79
CA ALA A 22 13.50 29.04 0.41
C ALA A 22 13.16 27.56 0.19
N THR A 23 13.49 26.66 1.12
CA THR A 23 13.12 25.23 1.06
C THR A 23 11.61 25.04 1.16
N ILE A 24 10.92 25.79 2.04
CA ILE A 24 9.45 25.75 2.17
C ILE A 24 8.75 26.41 0.97
N TYR A 25 9.23 27.57 0.51
CA TYR A 25 8.66 28.24 -0.67
C TYR A 25 8.94 27.46 -1.95
N GLN A 26 10.11 26.84 -2.13
CA GLN A 26 10.42 26.09 -3.35
C GLN A 26 9.82 24.67 -3.36
N ALA A 27 9.74 23.99 -2.21
CA ALA A 27 8.89 22.81 -2.08
C ALA A 27 7.43 23.18 -2.40
N GLY A 28 6.87 24.21 -1.77
CA GLY A 28 5.49 24.64 -2.03
C GLY A 28 5.20 25.17 -3.44
N ILE A 29 6.13 25.90 -4.07
CA ILE A 29 5.95 26.50 -5.41
C ILE A 29 6.14 25.47 -6.52
N LYS A 30 7.11 24.54 -6.39
CA LYS A 30 7.36 23.56 -7.44
C LYS A 30 6.57 22.26 -7.28
N ILE A 31 6.08 21.94 -6.08
CA ILE A 31 5.04 20.90 -5.99
C ILE A 31 3.74 21.38 -6.65
N LYS A 32 3.48 22.69 -6.70
CA LYS A 32 2.40 23.22 -7.55
C LYS A 32 2.66 22.93 -9.04
N ILE A 33 3.92 22.92 -9.48
CA ILE A 33 4.32 22.58 -10.86
C ILE A 33 4.31 21.07 -11.09
N GLU A 34 4.75 20.23 -10.14
CA GLU A 34 4.63 18.77 -10.23
C GLU A 34 3.17 18.31 -10.17
N ALA A 35 2.33 18.91 -9.32
CA ALA A 35 0.89 18.63 -9.27
C ALA A 35 0.16 19.10 -10.54
N LEU A 36 0.59 20.21 -11.18
CA LEU A 36 0.08 20.62 -12.49
C LEU A 36 0.58 19.72 -13.62
N LYS A 37 1.84 19.26 -13.58
CA LYS A 37 2.40 18.35 -14.60
C LYS A 37 1.80 16.95 -14.53
N VAL A 38 1.50 16.43 -13.33
CA VAL A 38 0.78 15.15 -13.19
C VAL A 38 -0.68 15.27 -13.66
N SER A 39 -1.24 16.48 -13.73
CA SER A 39 -2.59 16.74 -14.29
C SER A 39 -2.60 16.92 -15.82
N VAL A 40 -1.45 17.14 -16.46
CA VAL A 40 -1.32 17.19 -17.92
C VAL A 40 -0.62 15.91 -18.33
N GLY A 41 -1.41 14.88 -18.61
CA GLY A 41 -0.93 13.61 -19.14
C GLY A 41 -0.38 13.78 -20.55
N ASP A 42 0.85 14.28 -20.67
CA ASP A 42 1.64 14.10 -21.86
C ASP A 42 2.59 12.91 -21.64
N VAL A 43 2.35 11.88 -22.47
CA VAL A 43 3.05 10.61 -22.59
C VAL A 43 4.59 10.77 -22.76
N TYR A 44 5.07 11.99 -22.97
CA TYR A 44 6.49 12.33 -23.11
C TYR A 44 7.22 12.63 -21.78
N ASP A 45 6.53 12.93 -20.68
CA ASP A 45 7.17 13.47 -19.45
C ASP A 45 7.59 12.40 -18.42
N GLN A 46 7.33 11.10 -18.69
CA GLN A 46 7.76 9.98 -17.83
C GLN A 46 9.23 9.56 -18.05
N LEU A 47 9.86 10.00 -19.13
CA LEU A 47 11.25 9.66 -19.47
C LEU A 47 12.29 10.55 -18.75
N VAL A 48 11.88 11.72 -18.26
CA VAL A 48 12.78 12.71 -17.65
C VAL A 48 12.53 12.75 -16.14
N ASP A 49 13.54 12.37 -15.36
CA ASP A 49 13.52 12.57 -13.91
C ASP A 49 13.73 14.04 -13.56
N TRP A 50 12.62 14.78 -13.48
CA TRP A 50 12.60 16.19 -13.12
C TRP A 50 13.15 16.48 -11.72
N ARG A 51 13.14 15.51 -10.80
CA ARG A 51 13.74 15.68 -9.47
C ARG A 51 15.26 15.77 -9.60
N THR A 52 15.85 14.88 -10.39
CA THR A 52 17.29 14.89 -10.66
C THR A 52 17.73 16.16 -11.40
N GLU A 53 17.00 16.57 -12.43
CA GLU A 53 17.30 17.81 -13.16
C GLU A 53 17.16 19.06 -12.30
N PHE A 54 16.14 19.10 -11.44
CA PHE A 54 16.00 20.20 -10.48
C PHE A 54 17.12 20.20 -9.44
N SER A 55 17.54 19.03 -8.96
CA SER A 55 18.67 18.92 -8.04
C SER A 55 19.93 19.52 -8.65
N LYS A 56 20.24 19.19 -9.92
CA LYS A 56 21.40 19.75 -10.66
C LYS A 56 21.29 21.27 -10.80
N TRP A 57 20.13 21.78 -11.20
CA TRP A 57 19.89 23.22 -11.32
C TRP A 57 20.06 23.93 -9.97
N PHE A 58 19.50 23.38 -8.90
CA PHE A 58 19.58 23.96 -7.56
C PHE A 58 21.02 24.02 -7.05
N THR A 59 21.79 22.95 -7.19
CA THR A 59 23.20 22.94 -6.78
C THR A 59 24.04 23.93 -7.59
N ASN A 60 23.69 24.14 -8.86
CA ASN A 60 24.36 25.10 -9.73
C ASN A 60 24.02 26.56 -9.39
N GLU A 61 22.78 26.85 -8.97
CA GLU A 61 22.34 28.18 -8.56
C GLU A 61 22.88 28.55 -7.16
N PHE A 62 22.88 27.59 -6.23
CA PHE A 62 23.24 27.80 -4.82
C PHE A 62 24.65 27.28 -4.47
N LYS A 63 25.66 27.62 -5.27
CA LYS A 63 27.06 27.16 -5.11
C LYS A 63 27.70 27.46 -3.74
N GLN A 64 27.19 28.48 -3.06
CA GLN A 64 27.62 28.88 -1.71
C GLN A 64 27.25 27.86 -0.61
N ILE A 65 26.38 26.90 -0.91
CA ILE A 65 25.94 25.86 0.02
C ILE A 65 26.62 24.56 -0.36
N LYS A 66 27.36 23.97 0.59
CA LYS A 66 27.98 22.66 0.40
C LYS A 66 26.95 21.57 0.60
N PHE A 67 26.48 20.98 -0.50
CA PHE A 67 25.71 19.75 -0.48
C PHE A 67 26.65 18.54 -0.53
N PRO A 68 26.33 17.44 0.17
CA PRO A 68 27.02 16.17 -0.04
C PRO A 68 26.95 15.75 -1.51
N SER A 69 28.04 15.19 -2.03
CA SER A 69 28.10 14.69 -3.42
C SER A 69 27.28 13.41 -3.64
N THR A 70 26.88 12.74 -2.55
CA THR A 70 26.14 11.49 -2.55
C THR A 70 24.62 11.76 -2.50
N GLY A 71 23.94 11.61 -3.64
CA GLY A 71 22.47 11.71 -3.72
C GLY A 71 21.96 13.07 -4.22
N THR A 72 20.65 13.29 -4.09
CA THR A 72 19.98 14.52 -4.55
C THR A 72 19.71 15.46 -3.38
N ILE A 73 19.38 16.72 -3.66
CA ILE A 73 18.94 17.67 -2.61
C ILE A 73 17.75 17.16 -1.80
N PHE A 74 16.95 16.23 -2.37
CA PHE A 74 15.79 15.65 -1.71
C PHE A 74 16.17 14.53 -0.73
N SER A 75 17.37 13.96 -0.84
CA SER A 75 17.86 12.90 0.04
C SER A 75 18.24 13.41 1.43
N PHE A 76 18.33 14.72 1.61
CA PHE A 76 18.75 15.36 2.86
C PHE A 76 17.66 16.25 3.45
N PHE A 77 17.71 16.43 4.77
CA PHE A 77 16.96 17.44 5.51
C PHE A 77 17.91 18.30 6.33
N ILE A 78 17.48 19.52 6.62
CA ILE A 78 18.19 20.41 7.55
C ILE A 78 17.59 20.17 8.92
N ASP A 79 18.40 19.68 9.85
CA ASP A 79 17.98 19.53 11.23
C ASP A 79 17.75 20.92 11.86
N PRO A 80 16.54 21.22 12.36
CA PRO A 80 16.22 22.52 12.97
C PRO A 80 17.12 22.85 14.17
N GLU A 81 17.64 21.85 14.90
CA GLU A 81 18.47 22.06 16.08
C GLU A 81 19.95 22.27 15.72
N THR A 82 20.56 21.28 15.06
CA THR A 82 22.00 21.35 14.74
C THR A 82 22.31 22.21 13.51
N LYS A 83 21.29 22.56 12.71
CA LYS A 83 21.42 23.27 11.42
C LYS A 83 22.34 22.56 10.41
N LYS A 84 22.61 21.26 10.62
CA LYS A 84 23.38 20.42 9.72
C LYS A 84 22.45 19.72 8.72
N MET A 85 23.01 19.36 7.57
CA MET A 85 22.30 18.53 6.59
C MET A 85 22.54 17.06 6.90
N LEU A 86 21.46 16.35 7.20
CA LEU A 86 21.45 14.93 7.52
C LEU A 86 20.59 14.18 6.50
N PRO A 87 20.92 12.92 6.18
CA PRO A 87 20.11 12.13 5.25
C PRO A 87 18.78 11.73 5.88
N TRP A 88 17.70 11.69 5.08
CA TRP A 88 16.37 11.27 5.58
C TRP A 88 16.36 9.87 6.19
N SER A 89 17.29 8.99 5.78
CA SER A 89 17.44 7.64 6.34
C SER A 89 17.65 7.62 7.85
N GLU A 90 18.29 8.66 8.42
CA GLU A 90 18.48 8.76 9.89
C GLU A 90 17.19 9.09 10.64
N LYS A 91 16.19 9.63 9.95
CA LYS A 91 14.89 10.00 10.51
C LYS A 91 13.80 8.97 10.22
N VAL A 92 14.11 7.90 9.50
CA VAL A 92 13.15 6.82 9.24
C VAL A 92 12.93 6.05 10.54
N GLU A 93 11.71 6.16 11.07
CA GLU A 93 11.28 5.39 12.25
C GLU A 93 11.26 3.89 11.92
N SER A 94 11.63 3.05 12.90
CA SER A 94 11.47 1.60 12.78
C SER A 94 9.99 1.26 12.67
N PHE A 95 9.65 0.43 11.69
CA PHE A 95 8.31 -0.14 11.58
C PHE A 95 8.07 -1.14 12.71
N GLU A 96 6.85 -1.24 13.20
CA GLU A 96 6.40 -2.33 14.08
C GLU A 96 5.12 -2.92 13.49
N LEU A 97 5.14 -4.22 13.25
CA LEU A 97 4.00 -4.94 12.68
C LEU A 97 2.93 -5.16 13.75
N ASP A 98 1.78 -4.54 13.55
CA ASP A 98 0.55 -4.85 14.28
C ASP A 98 -0.20 -6.00 13.58
N PRO A 99 -0.36 -7.18 14.21
CA PRO A 99 -1.06 -8.32 13.63
C PRO A 99 -2.58 -8.12 13.51
N ASP A 100 -3.15 -7.17 14.24
CA ASP A 100 -4.60 -6.91 14.27
C ASP A 100 -5.04 -5.95 13.14
N LEU A 101 -4.09 -5.20 12.58
CA LEU A 101 -4.34 -4.28 11.47
C LEU A 101 -4.07 -4.93 10.11
N PRO A 102 -4.96 -4.74 9.12
CA PRO A 102 -4.65 -5.12 7.74
C PRO A 102 -3.39 -4.42 7.22
N LEU A 103 -2.53 -5.13 6.50
CA LEU A 103 -1.30 -4.57 5.91
C LEU A 103 -1.56 -3.37 5.00
N GLN A 104 -2.73 -3.32 4.36
CA GLN A 104 -3.12 -2.18 3.52
C GLN A 104 -3.29 -0.87 4.30
N SER A 105 -3.52 -0.95 5.61
CA SER A 105 -3.58 0.20 6.54
C SER A 105 -2.28 0.45 7.29
N CYS A 106 -1.29 -0.46 7.18
CA CYS A 106 0.00 -0.28 7.83
C CYS A 106 0.87 0.69 7.02
N LEU A 107 1.38 1.73 7.67
CA LEU A 107 2.35 2.64 7.08
C LEU A 107 3.77 2.19 7.42
N VAL A 108 4.50 1.66 6.45
CA VAL A 108 5.94 1.46 6.60
C VAL A 108 6.67 2.74 6.21
N SER A 109 7.40 3.32 7.16
CA SER A 109 8.14 4.55 6.95
C SER A 109 9.32 4.33 6.01
N THR A 110 9.34 5.07 4.90
CA THR A 110 10.48 5.20 3.98
C THR A 110 10.99 6.64 3.99
N SER A 111 12.17 6.88 3.42
CA SER A 111 12.72 8.24 3.29
C SER A 111 11.76 9.22 2.61
N GLU A 112 10.94 8.76 1.64
CA GLU A 112 9.95 9.62 0.96
C GLU A 112 8.74 9.93 1.85
N THR A 113 8.18 8.93 2.53
CA THR A 113 7.03 9.15 3.42
C THR A 113 7.42 9.98 4.64
N THR A 114 8.61 9.76 5.20
CA THR A 114 9.16 10.56 6.31
C THR A 114 9.33 12.02 5.90
N ARG A 115 9.79 12.29 4.68
CA ARG A 115 9.89 13.65 4.14
C ARG A 115 8.52 14.33 4.05
N ILE A 116 7.52 13.64 3.49
CA ILE A 116 6.16 14.18 3.37
C ILE A 116 5.58 14.43 4.77
N ARG A 117 5.72 13.47 5.70
CA ARG A 117 5.28 13.58 7.09
C ARG A 117 5.89 14.80 7.79
N PHE A 118 7.20 15.02 7.62
CA PHE A 118 7.87 16.20 8.19
C PHE A 118 7.24 17.53 7.73
N PHE A 119 6.92 17.67 6.44
CA PHE A 119 6.26 18.87 5.94
C PHE A 119 4.80 18.96 6.38
N MET A 120 4.09 17.84 6.48
CA MET A 120 2.75 17.79 7.05
C MET A 120 2.75 18.30 8.50
N ASP A 121 3.68 17.83 9.33
CA ASP A 121 3.82 18.26 10.73
C ASP A 121 4.05 19.77 10.84
N LEU A 122 4.95 20.30 10.01
CA LEU A 122 5.26 21.73 9.97
C LEU A 122 4.02 22.57 9.60
N LEU A 123 3.27 22.13 8.58
CA LEU A 123 2.10 22.86 8.08
C LEU A 123 0.92 22.78 9.04
N ILE A 124 0.71 21.62 9.66
CA ILE A 124 -0.30 21.42 10.70
C ILE A 124 0.01 22.32 11.91
N ALA A 125 1.27 22.36 12.37
CA ALA A 125 1.67 23.26 13.46
C ALA A 125 1.43 24.75 13.12
N LYS A 126 1.41 25.11 11.84
CA LYS A 126 1.12 26.48 11.34
C LYS A 126 -0.33 26.68 10.92
N GLN A 127 -1.22 25.71 11.18
CA GLN A 127 -2.63 25.74 10.82
C GLN A 127 -2.84 26.00 9.31
N LYS A 128 -2.04 25.35 8.46
CA LYS A 128 -2.11 25.44 7.00
C LYS A 128 -2.70 24.16 6.39
N PRO A 129 -3.73 24.26 5.53
CA PRO A 129 -4.32 23.08 4.88
C PRO A 129 -3.34 22.35 3.96
N VAL A 130 -3.42 21.01 3.95
CA VAL A 130 -2.53 20.13 3.17
C VAL A 130 -3.32 19.25 2.21
N MET A 131 -2.82 19.05 1.00
CA MET A 131 -3.42 18.15 0.01
C MET A 131 -2.37 17.22 -0.59
N LEU A 132 -2.58 15.90 -0.54
CA LEU A 132 -1.72 14.90 -1.17
C LEU A 132 -2.29 14.49 -2.53
N VAL A 133 -1.49 14.52 -3.59
CA VAL A 133 -1.90 14.20 -4.97
C VAL A 133 -1.02 13.09 -5.53
N GLY A 134 -1.60 12.03 -6.11
CA GLY A 134 -0.82 10.94 -6.70
C GLY A 134 -1.68 9.75 -7.13
N SER A 135 -1.10 8.80 -7.85
CA SER A 135 -1.81 7.61 -8.38
C SER A 135 -2.49 6.78 -7.29
N ALA A 136 -3.58 6.08 -7.62
CA ALA A 136 -4.23 5.17 -6.68
C ALA A 136 -3.23 4.14 -6.13
N GLY A 137 -3.30 3.84 -4.82
CA GLY A 137 -2.39 2.89 -4.18
C GLY A 137 -1.02 3.44 -3.75
N SER A 138 -0.71 4.73 -3.97
CA SER A 138 0.58 5.33 -3.55
C SER A 138 0.71 5.64 -2.04
N GLY A 139 -0.12 5.06 -1.18
CA GLY A 139 -0.02 5.25 0.28
C GLY A 139 -0.57 6.56 0.86
N LYS A 140 -1.10 7.49 0.04
CA LYS A 140 -1.61 8.81 0.48
C LYS A 140 -2.60 8.76 1.65
N THR A 141 -3.67 7.97 1.52
CA THR A 141 -4.72 7.88 2.53
C THR A 141 -4.17 7.30 3.83
N VAL A 142 -3.27 6.33 3.73
CA VAL A 142 -2.62 5.70 4.88
C VAL A 142 -1.72 6.72 5.60
N SER A 143 -0.96 7.53 4.87
CA SER A 143 -0.15 8.62 5.45
C SER A 143 -0.98 9.68 6.16
N VAL A 144 -2.13 10.09 5.59
CA VAL A 144 -3.03 11.04 6.24
C VAL A 144 -3.70 10.41 7.47
N ALA A 145 -4.19 9.17 7.37
CA ALA A 145 -4.80 8.47 8.50
C ALA A 145 -3.80 8.28 9.66
N ALA A 146 -2.58 7.86 9.37
CA ALA A 146 -1.51 7.74 10.36
C ALA A 146 -1.21 9.08 11.04
N LYS A 147 -1.18 10.19 10.27
CA LYS A 147 -0.97 11.52 10.84
C LYS A 147 -2.13 11.97 11.71
N LEU A 148 -3.37 11.72 11.28
CA LEU A 148 -4.58 12.07 12.02
C LEU A 148 -4.64 11.32 13.35
N ASN A 149 -4.35 10.01 13.34
CA ASN A 149 -4.30 9.19 14.55
C ASN A 149 -3.17 9.59 15.51
N SER A 150 -2.13 10.27 15.02
CA SER A 150 -1.03 10.77 15.86
C SER A 150 -1.33 12.15 16.48
N LEU A 151 -2.47 12.77 16.20
CA LEU A 151 -2.83 14.06 16.78
C LEU A 151 -3.37 13.87 18.21
N PRO A 152 -3.15 14.83 19.11
CA PRO A 152 -3.71 14.76 20.46
C PRO A 152 -5.23 14.88 20.44
N ASP A 153 -5.89 14.39 21.50
CA ASP A 153 -7.36 14.41 21.68
C ASP A 153 -7.99 15.80 21.65
N SER A 154 -7.18 16.86 21.67
CA SER A 154 -7.63 18.23 21.44
C SER A 154 -8.13 18.48 20.01
N TYR A 155 -7.85 17.57 19.07
CA TYR A 155 -8.34 17.64 17.70
C TYR A 155 -9.55 16.71 17.51
N ALA A 156 -10.67 17.28 17.08
CA ALA A 156 -11.79 16.50 16.55
C ALA A 156 -11.59 16.22 15.06
N ILE A 157 -11.68 14.96 14.65
CA ILE A 157 -11.51 14.53 13.26
C ILE A 157 -12.87 14.21 12.67
N THR A 158 -13.19 14.78 11.51
CA THR A 158 -14.45 14.53 10.80
C THR A 158 -14.25 14.64 9.30
N ASN A 159 -14.88 13.72 8.56
CA ASN A 159 -14.93 13.79 7.11
C ASN A 159 -16.00 14.79 6.68
N VAL A 160 -15.60 15.82 5.92
CA VAL A 160 -16.51 16.87 5.44
C VAL A 160 -16.46 16.93 3.92
N PRO A 161 -17.62 16.95 3.22
CA PRO A 161 -17.65 17.25 1.80
C PRO A 161 -17.24 18.71 1.58
N PHE A 162 -16.06 18.93 1.01
CA PHE A 162 -15.51 20.26 0.79
C PHE A 162 -15.78 20.72 -0.64
N ASN A 163 -16.47 21.85 -0.80
CA ASN A 163 -16.78 22.45 -2.10
C ASN A 163 -16.54 23.98 -2.10
N PHE A 164 -16.62 24.62 -3.26
CA PHE A 164 -16.45 26.09 -3.32
C PHE A 164 -17.51 26.86 -2.50
N TYR A 165 -18.68 26.26 -2.27
CA TYR A 165 -19.81 26.85 -1.56
C TYR A 165 -19.88 26.43 -0.08
N THR A 166 -18.79 25.90 0.52
CA THR A 166 -18.84 25.35 1.89
C THR A 166 -19.17 26.42 2.94
N THR A 167 -18.98 27.69 2.60
CA THR A 167 -19.36 28.86 3.40
C THR A 167 -20.86 29.21 3.32
N TYR A 168 -21.68 28.43 2.60
CA TYR A 168 -23.11 28.68 2.45
C TYR A 168 -23.95 27.41 2.69
N ASP A 169 -24.91 27.50 3.62
CA ASP A 169 -25.92 26.47 3.80
C ASP A 169 -26.97 26.55 2.69
N ARG A 170 -27.02 25.54 1.81
CA ARG A 170 -28.05 25.50 0.76
C ARG A 170 -29.46 25.20 1.30
N GLN A 171 -29.58 24.51 2.44
CA GLN A 171 -30.87 24.17 3.02
C GLN A 171 -31.43 25.34 3.85
N LYS A 172 -30.58 25.98 4.64
CA LYS A 172 -30.99 27.10 5.51
C LYS A 172 -30.87 28.46 4.84
N LEU A 173 -30.27 28.52 3.65
CA LEU A 173 -29.97 29.74 2.90
C LEU A 173 -29.15 30.78 3.70
N THR A 174 -28.37 30.32 4.68
CA THR A 174 -27.57 31.16 5.58
C THR A 174 -26.08 30.96 5.36
N LEU A 175 -25.29 32.00 5.57
CA LEU A 175 -23.83 31.89 5.60
C LEU A 175 -23.38 31.04 6.79
N LYS A 176 -22.45 30.12 6.54
CA LYS A 176 -21.76 29.33 7.56
C LYS A 176 -20.35 29.89 7.74
N ASP A 177 -20.03 30.32 8.95
CA ASP A 177 -18.66 30.64 9.31
C ASP A 177 -17.98 29.38 9.85
N ILE A 178 -16.90 28.95 9.20
CA ILE A 178 -16.12 27.78 9.59
C ILE A 178 -14.82 28.29 10.19
N SER A 179 -14.84 28.47 11.51
CA SER A 179 -13.68 28.91 12.30
C SER A 179 -13.00 27.72 12.98
N ASN A 180 -11.69 27.83 13.23
CA ASN A 180 -10.90 26.84 13.98
C ASN A 180 -10.89 25.43 13.37
N CYS A 181 -10.97 25.32 12.04
CA CYS A 181 -10.85 24.05 11.33
C CYS A 181 -9.59 24.04 10.45
N MET A 182 -8.99 22.86 10.34
CA MET A 182 -7.92 22.57 9.39
C MET A 182 -8.38 21.48 8.44
N PHE A 183 -8.01 21.60 7.16
CA PHE A 183 -8.38 20.64 6.13
C PHE A 183 -7.16 19.85 5.66
N MET A 184 -7.33 18.53 5.57
CA MET A 184 -6.44 17.61 4.87
C MET A 184 -7.19 16.90 3.76
N ALA A 185 -6.58 16.74 2.59
CA ALA A 185 -7.21 16.12 1.43
C ALA A 185 -6.25 15.17 0.69
N CYS A 186 -6.80 14.16 0.02
CA CYS A 186 -6.07 13.24 -0.86
C CYS A 186 -6.76 13.20 -2.23
N MET A 187 -5.99 13.15 -3.33
CA MET A 187 -6.52 13.16 -4.70
C MET A 187 -5.77 12.19 -5.62
N ASN A 188 -6.50 11.59 -6.56
CA ASN A 188 -5.93 10.86 -7.70
C ASN A 188 -6.06 11.70 -8.99
N PRO A 189 -4.96 12.07 -9.66
CA PRO A 189 -4.98 12.94 -10.85
C PRO A 189 -5.30 12.21 -12.16
N THR A 190 -5.18 10.87 -12.23
CA THR A 190 -5.07 10.12 -13.50
C THR A 190 -6.38 9.54 -14.05
N ALA A 191 -7.54 9.96 -13.56
CA ALA A 191 -8.81 9.58 -14.19
C ALA A 191 -9.50 10.85 -14.65
N GLY A 192 -9.74 10.99 -15.96
CA GLY A 192 -10.23 12.20 -16.65
C GLY A 192 -11.56 12.81 -16.15
N SER A 193 -12.08 12.33 -15.03
CA SER A 193 -13.18 12.87 -14.25
C SER A 193 -12.76 13.68 -13.01
N PHE A 194 -11.47 13.70 -12.62
CA PHE A 194 -11.00 14.37 -11.40
C PHE A 194 -10.06 15.54 -11.73
N THR A 195 -10.62 16.68 -12.12
CA THR A 195 -9.90 17.96 -12.14
C THR A 195 -10.34 18.80 -10.94
N ILE A 196 -9.39 19.32 -10.17
CA ILE A 196 -9.70 20.24 -9.07
C ILE A 196 -9.77 21.66 -9.61
N ASP A 197 -10.81 22.39 -9.20
CA ASP A 197 -10.90 23.82 -9.49
C ASP A 197 -9.67 24.56 -8.91
N PRO A 198 -8.91 25.32 -9.73
CA PRO A 198 -7.73 26.05 -9.27
C PRO A 198 -7.99 27.01 -8.10
N ARG A 199 -9.22 27.53 -7.97
CA ARG A 199 -9.66 28.37 -6.85
C ARG A 199 -9.66 27.57 -5.56
N LEU A 200 -10.15 26.33 -5.59
CA LEU A 200 -10.13 25.43 -4.44
C LEU A 200 -8.69 25.03 -4.08
N GLN A 201 -7.90 24.63 -5.08
CA GLN A 201 -6.51 24.20 -4.89
C GLN A 201 -5.63 25.30 -4.27
N ARG A 202 -5.92 26.58 -4.53
CA ARG A 202 -5.17 27.72 -3.95
C ARG A 202 -5.20 27.75 -2.42
N HIS A 203 -6.22 27.19 -1.79
CA HIS A 203 -6.35 27.16 -0.33
C HIS A 203 -5.48 26.07 0.32
N PHE A 204 -4.92 25.16 -0.46
CA PHE A 204 -4.13 24.03 0.03
C PHE A 204 -2.65 24.12 -0.37
N CYS A 205 -1.79 23.66 0.53
CA CYS A 205 -0.43 23.27 0.18
C CYS A 205 -0.47 21.85 -0.41
N THR A 206 -0.23 21.74 -1.71
CA THR A 206 -0.26 20.44 -2.41
C THR A 206 1.08 19.73 -2.34
N PHE A 207 1.08 18.42 -2.09
CA PHE A 207 2.22 17.50 -2.11
C PHE A 207 2.00 16.40 -3.14
N ALA A 208 2.93 16.20 -4.07
CA ALA A 208 2.89 15.11 -5.03
C ALA A 208 3.47 13.85 -4.37
N VAL A 209 2.67 12.80 -4.25
CA VAL A 209 3.06 11.50 -3.71
C VAL A 209 3.23 10.55 -4.87
N SER A 210 4.49 10.35 -5.26
CA SER A 210 4.89 9.37 -6.26
C SER A 210 4.65 7.95 -5.76
N PHE A 211 4.55 7.02 -6.70
CA PHE A 211 4.66 5.61 -6.38
C PHE A 211 6.09 5.32 -5.86
N PRO A 212 6.25 4.52 -4.79
CA PRO A 212 7.55 4.21 -4.24
C PRO A 212 8.43 3.47 -5.26
N ALA A 213 9.74 3.77 -5.24
CA ALA A 213 10.72 3.05 -6.06
C ALA A 213 10.75 1.55 -5.71
N LEU A 214 11.28 0.72 -6.61
CA LEU A 214 11.33 -0.73 -6.42
C LEU A 214 12.14 -1.10 -5.17
N GLU A 215 13.26 -0.42 -4.93
CA GLU A 215 14.12 -0.61 -3.77
C GLU A 215 13.39 -0.27 -2.47
N ALA A 216 12.57 0.78 -2.47
CA ALA A 216 11.74 1.13 -1.32
C ALA A 216 10.67 0.06 -1.07
N CYS A 217 10.05 -0.49 -2.12
CA CYS A 217 9.11 -1.61 -1.99
C CYS A 217 9.80 -2.85 -1.40
N VAL A 218 11.02 -3.18 -1.84
CA VAL A 218 11.80 -4.29 -1.26
C VAL A 218 11.98 -4.08 0.24
N GLN A 219 12.40 -2.88 0.67
CA GLN A 219 12.58 -2.59 2.09
C GLN A 219 11.28 -2.69 2.89
N ILE A 220 10.16 -2.20 2.35
CA ILE A 220 8.85 -2.25 2.99
C ILE A 220 8.43 -3.69 3.27
N TYR A 221 8.40 -4.54 2.24
CA TYR A 221 7.95 -5.92 2.39
C TYR A 221 8.96 -6.80 3.12
N LYS A 222 10.26 -6.48 3.02
CA LYS A 222 11.31 -7.09 3.83
C LYS A 222 11.06 -6.86 5.32
N GLN A 223 10.83 -5.61 5.75
CA GLN A 223 10.57 -5.31 7.16
C GLN A 223 9.33 -6.06 7.66
N ILE A 224 8.24 -6.08 6.89
CA ILE A 224 7.00 -6.80 7.22
C ILE A 224 7.27 -8.29 7.41
N LEU A 225 7.89 -8.96 6.43
CA LEU A 225 8.11 -10.40 6.48
C LEU A 225 9.14 -10.79 7.53
N SER A 226 10.27 -10.08 7.63
CA SER A 226 11.30 -10.37 8.61
C SER A 226 10.80 -10.23 10.04
N GLN A 227 9.96 -9.23 10.35
CA GLN A 227 9.38 -9.11 11.69
C GLN A 227 8.46 -10.26 12.04
N HIS A 228 7.65 -10.72 11.09
CA HIS A 228 6.78 -11.87 11.29
C HIS A 228 7.57 -13.16 11.53
N LEU A 229 8.62 -13.40 10.73
CA LEU A 229 9.45 -14.61 10.85
C LEU A 229 10.35 -14.60 12.09
N ASN A 230 10.81 -13.43 12.52
CA ASN A 230 11.64 -13.27 13.72
C ASN A 230 10.82 -13.22 15.02
N ASN A 231 9.50 -13.12 14.95
CA ASN A 231 8.65 -13.06 16.13
C ASN A 231 8.76 -14.38 16.93
N PRO A 232 9.21 -14.35 18.21
CA PRO A 232 9.36 -15.53 19.04
C PRO A 232 8.06 -16.33 19.24
N LEU A 233 6.90 -15.67 19.17
CA LEU A 233 5.58 -16.32 19.29
C LEU A 233 5.32 -17.30 18.15
N ASN A 234 5.82 -17.00 16.95
CA ASN A 234 5.56 -17.81 15.76
C ASN A 234 6.54 -18.97 15.61
N LYS A 235 7.65 -19.01 16.35
CA LYS A 235 8.59 -20.15 16.41
C LYS A 235 9.13 -20.64 15.04
N PHE A 236 9.42 -19.74 14.10
CA PHE A 236 10.03 -20.14 12.82
C PHE A 236 11.50 -20.55 12.99
N GLY A 237 11.95 -21.51 12.17
CA GLY A 237 13.35 -21.92 12.12
C GLY A 237 14.28 -20.86 11.50
N LEU A 238 15.52 -20.80 11.97
CA LEU A 238 16.57 -19.91 11.43
C LEU A 238 16.76 -20.00 9.89
N PRO A 239 16.70 -21.19 9.25
CA PRO A 239 16.78 -21.28 7.78
C PRO A 239 15.66 -20.52 7.06
N VAL A 240 14.44 -20.56 7.60
CA VAL A 240 13.26 -19.89 7.05
C VAL A 240 13.39 -18.38 7.19
N GLN A 241 13.88 -17.91 8.34
CA GLN A 241 14.10 -16.47 8.61
C GLN A 241 15.09 -15.84 7.61
N LYS A 242 16.18 -16.53 7.28
CA LYS A 242 17.17 -16.06 6.30
C LYS A 242 16.64 -16.01 4.86
N TYR A 243 15.61 -16.81 4.56
CA TYR A 243 15.03 -16.90 3.21
C TYR A 243 14.08 -15.73 2.88
N ALA A 244 13.73 -14.90 3.87
CA ALA A 244 12.80 -13.78 3.73
C ALA A 244 13.19 -12.81 2.60
N ASP A 245 14.47 -12.43 2.54
CA ASP A 245 14.99 -11.45 1.58
C ASP A 245 14.85 -11.95 0.14
N MET A 246 15.19 -13.22 -0.07
CA MET A 246 15.13 -13.84 -1.39
C MET A 246 13.68 -13.97 -1.87
N LEU A 247 12.77 -14.35 -0.96
CA LEU A 247 11.35 -14.43 -1.25
C LEU A 247 10.72 -13.07 -1.61
N VAL A 248 11.06 -12.00 -0.88
CA VAL A 248 10.55 -10.65 -1.17
C VAL A 248 11.01 -10.17 -2.55
N ASN A 249 12.26 -10.43 -2.91
CA ASN A 249 12.78 -10.13 -4.24
C ASN A 249 12.04 -10.92 -5.34
N ALA A 250 11.77 -12.21 -5.11
CA ALA A 250 10.98 -13.03 -6.02
C ALA A 250 9.53 -12.51 -6.16
N ALA A 251 8.89 -12.13 -5.05
CA ALA A 251 7.53 -11.59 -5.03
C ALA A 251 7.39 -10.29 -5.82
N LEU A 252 8.35 -9.38 -5.68
CA LEU A 252 8.39 -8.13 -6.43
C LEU A 252 8.74 -8.33 -7.91
N ALA A 253 9.66 -9.25 -8.21
CA ALA A 253 9.96 -9.62 -9.59
C ALA A 253 8.74 -10.21 -10.31
N LEU A 254 7.97 -11.07 -9.62
CA LEU A 254 6.70 -11.59 -10.11
C LEU A 254 5.70 -10.46 -10.37
N HIS A 255 5.49 -9.57 -9.38
CA HIS A 255 4.55 -8.46 -9.51
C HIS A 255 4.85 -7.54 -10.71
N ASN A 256 6.13 -7.21 -10.90
CA ASN A 256 6.58 -6.39 -12.02
C ASN A 256 6.35 -7.09 -13.36
N LYS A 257 6.76 -8.37 -13.48
CA LYS A 257 6.52 -9.16 -14.70
C LYS A 257 5.03 -9.23 -15.03
N LEU A 258 4.18 -9.53 -14.05
CA LEU A 258 2.72 -9.60 -14.25
C LEU A 258 2.15 -8.27 -14.74
N SER A 259 2.56 -7.16 -14.12
CA SER A 259 2.09 -5.82 -14.50
C SER A 259 2.50 -5.45 -15.93
N THR A 260 3.64 -5.96 -16.42
CA THR A 260 4.09 -5.73 -17.80
C THR A 260 3.51 -6.70 -18.83
N SER A 261 3.24 -7.95 -18.45
CA SER A 261 2.74 -8.98 -19.35
C SER A 261 1.22 -8.94 -19.51
N PHE A 262 0.49 -8.64 -18.42
CA PHE A 262 -0.96 -8.62 -18.38
C PHE A 262 -1.46 -7.17 -18.27
N LEU A 263 -1.50 -6.48 -19.42
CA LEU A 263 -1.94 -5.09 -19.49
C LEU A 263 -3.47 -4.97 -19.50
N PRO A 264 -4.03 -3.92 -18.88
CA PRO A 264 -5.47 -3.67 -18.93
C PRO A 264 -5.90 -3.33 -20.36
N THR A 265 -6.94 -4.00 -20.83
CA THR A 265 -7.61 -3.71 -22.12
C THR A 265 -9.05 -3.31 -21.88
N ALA A 266 -9.76 -2.83 -22.91
CA ALA A 266 -11.18 -2.49 -22.79
C ALA A 266 -12.05 -3.69 -22.33
N ILE A 267 -11.64 -4.91 -22.67
CA ILE A 267 -12.32 -6.15 -22.27
C ILE A 267 -11.79 -6.64 -20.91
N LYS A 268 -10.46 -6.61 -20.72
CA LYS A 268 -9.76 -7.06 -19.50
C LYS A 268 -9.38 -5.87 -18.62
N PHE A 269 -10.34 -4.99 -18.34
CA PHE A 269 -10.10 -3.76 -17.56
C PHE A 269 -9.72 -4.04 -16.10
N HIS A 270 -10.03 -5.25 -15.61
CA HIS A 270 -9.71 -5.73 -14.27
C HIS A 270 -8.27 -6.25 -14.14
N TYR A 271 -7.49 -6.29 -15.22
CA TYR A 271 -6.05 -6.63 -15.23
C TYR A 271 -5.22 -5.43 -14.76
N MET A 272 -5.59 -4.91 -13.59
CA MET A 272 -4.87 -3.84 -12.90
C MET A 272 -4.21 -4.45 -11.66
N PHE A 273 -2.92 -4.68 -11.77
CA PHE A 273 -2.08 -5.16 -10.69
C PHE A 273 -1.45 -3.98 -9.96
N ASN A 274 -1.65 -3.89 -8.65
CA ASN A 274 -1.08 -2.82 -7.84
C ASN A 274 -0.57 -3.35 -6.49
N LEU A 275 0.09 -2.50 -5.70
CA LEU A 275 0.68 -2.91 -4.42
C LEU A 275 -0.34 -3.46 -3.40
N ARG A 276 -1.64 -3.19 -3.54
CA ARG A 276 -2.66 -3.80 -2.70
C ARG A 276 -2.73 -5.31 -2.91
N ASP A 277 -2.53 -5.77 -4.14
CA ASP A 277 -2.52 -7.20 -4.45
C ASP A 277 -1.31 -7.86 -3.78
N LEU A 278 -0.13 -7.24 -3.91
CA LEU A 278 1.06 -7.69 -3.23
C LEU A 278 0.89 -7.69 -1.70
N SER A 279 0.29 -6.63 -1.13
CA SER A 279 -0.03 -6.56 0.30
C SER A 279 -1.00 -7.67 0.73
N ASN A 280 -1.96 -8.07 -0.11
CA ASN A 280 -2.86 -9.19 0.19
C ASN A 280 -2.14 -10.55 0.23
N ILE A 281 -1.14 -10.74 -0.64
CA ILE A 281 -0.30 -11.94 -0.65
C ILE A 281 0.47 -12.02 0.66
N PHE A 282 1.19 -10.95 1.04
CA PHE A 282 1.92 -10.92 2.30
C PHE A 282 0.97 -11.04 3.50
N GLN A 283 -0.22 -10.43 3.46
CA GLN A 283 -1.21 -10.56 4.53
C GLN A 283 -1.64 -12.02 4.75
N GLY A 284 -1.81 -12.79 3.67
CA GLY A 284 -2.12 -14.21 3.77
C GLY A 284 -0.97 -15.00 4.39
N MET A 285 0.28 -14.67 4.01
CA MET A 285 1.47 -15.28 4.59
C MET A 285 1.61 -15.01 6.10
N LEU A 286 1.20 -13.84 6.58
CA LEU A 286 1.25 -13.45 7.99
C LEU A 286 0.32 -14.28 8.90
N PHE A 287 -0.60 -15.06 8.34
CA PHE A 287 -1.46 -15.94 9.13
C PHE A 287 -0.79 -17.26 9.53
N THR A 288 0.41 -17.52 9.02
CA THR A 288 1.13 -18.77 9.27
C THR A 288 1.97 -18.72 10.53
N THR A 289 2.25 -19.91 11.06
CA THR A 289 3.11 -20.12 12.21
C THR A 289 4.22 -21.12 11.84
N GLY A 290 5.29 -21.17 12.64
CA GLY A 290 6.42 -22.07 12.44
C GLY A 290 6.08 -23.56 12.58
N ASP A 291 4.92 -23.89 13.17
CA ASP A 291 4.42 -25.28 13.17
C ASP A 291 4.05 -25.73 11.75
N ALA A 292 3.58 -24.80 10.92
CA ALA A 292 3.19 -25.02 9.53
C ALA A 292 4.38 -25.04 8.56
N ILE A 293 5.45 -24.29 8.89
CA ILE A 293 6.59 -24.05 8.00
C ILE A 293 7.89 -24.35 8.74
N LYS A 294 8.48 -25.50 8.43
CA LYS A 294 9.76 -25.98 8.97
C LYS A 294 10.89 -25.77 7.98
N LEU A 295 10.60 -25.87 6.68
CA LEU A 295 11.59 -25.79 5.60
C LEU A 295 11.38 -24.53 4.74
N PRO A 296 12.46 -23.95 4.17
CA PRO A 296 12.34 -22.84 3.21
C PRO A 296 11.47 -23.19 1.99
N SER A 297 11.49 -24.43 1.51
CA SER A 297 10.64 -24.90 0.42
C SER A 297 9.14 -24.77 0.74
N GLU A 298 8.74 -24.98 1.99
CA GLU A 298 7.33 -24.82 2.42
C GLU A 298 6.92 -23.34 2.43
N LEU A 299 7.86 -22.43 2.73
CA LEU A 299 7.63 -20.98 2.65
C LEU A 299 7.39 -20.53 1.19
N ILE A 300 8.16 -21.07 0.24
CA ILE A 300 7.95 -20.82 -1.20
C ILE A 300 6.57 -21.35 -1.63
N ARG A 301 6.20 -22.55 -1.17
CA ARG A 301 4.89 -23.16 -1.47
C ARG A 301 3.73 -22.31 -0.94
N LEU A 302 3.87 -21.76 0.28
CA LEU A 302 2.90 -20.83 0.85
C LEU A 302 2.78 -19.55 0.01
N TRP A 303 3.91 -18.94 -0.36
CA TRP A 303 3.89 -17.75 -1.21
C TRP A 303 3.23 -18.04 -2.57
N MET A 304 3.52 -19.20 -3.17
CA MET A 304 2.92 -19.65 -4.42
C MET A 304 1.39 -19.83 -4.30
N HIS A 305 0.92 -20.38 -3.18
CA HIS A 305 -0.50 -20.49 -2.86
C HIS A 305 -1.17 -19.10 -2.83
N GLU A 306 -0.60 -18.17 -2.06
CA GLU A 306 -1.15 -16.82 -1.90
C GLU A 306 -1.09 -16.01 -3.20
N ALA A 307 0.01 -16.11 -3.93
CA ALA A 307 0.16 -15.46 -5.24
C ALA A 307 -0.86 -15.97 -6.24
N THR A 308 -1.08 -17.29 -6.29
CA THR A 308 -2.13 -17.88 -7.15
C THR A 308 -3.50 -17.39 -6.72
N ARG A 309 -3.82 -17.41 -5.42
CA ARG A 309 -5.11 -16.95 -4.91
C ARG A 309 -5.43 -15.51 -5.31
N VAL A 310 -4.47 -14.59 -5.17
CA VAL A 310 -4.71 -13.16 -5.40
C VAL A 310 -4.66 -12.79 -6.88
N TYR A 311 -3.72 -13.34 -7.65
CA TYR A 311 -3.56 -12.97 -9.06
C TYR A 311 -4.46 -13.76 -9.99
N SER A 312 -4.63 -15.07 -9.77
CA SER A 312 -5.48 -15.93 -10.62
C SER A 312 -6.96 -15.58 -10.50
N ASP A 313 -7.42 -15.02 -9.38
CA ASP A 313 -8.80 -14.53 -9.23
C ASP A 313 -9.16 -13.41 -10.22
N LYS A 314 -8.15 -12.67 -10.70
CA LYS A 314 -8.35 -11.64 -11.72
C LYS A 314 -8.30 -12.22 -13.14
N MET A 315 -7.89 -13.46 -13.34
CA MET A 315 -7.70 -14.03 -14.67
C MET A 315 -8.97 -14.76 -15.09
N VAL A 316 -9.47 -14.42 -16.28
CA VAL A 316 -10.72 -15.00 -16.81
C VAL A 316 -10.43 -16.20 -17.70
N ASP A 317 -9.40 -16.11 -18.54
CA ASP A 317 -9.11 -17.13 -19.54
C ASP A 317 -8.20 -18.24 -18.98
N SER A 318 -8.46 -19.49 -19.36
CA SER A 318 -7.61 -20.63 -18.99
C SER A 318 -6.18 -20.50 -19.53
N THR A 319 -6.03 -19.90 -20.72
CA THR A 319 -4.72 -19.61 -21.33
C THR A 319 -3.89 -18.63 -20.50
N ASP A 320 -4.55 -17.61 -19.92
CA ASP A 320 -3.88 -16.62 -19.07
C ASP A 320 -3.46 -17.25 -17.75
N ASN A 321 -4.31 -18.11 -17.19
CA ASN A 321 -3.97 -18.90 -16.00
C ASN A 321 -2.78 -19.84 -16.26
N GLU A 322 -2.72 -20.52 -17.40
CA GLU A 322 -1.56 -21.34 -17.77
C GLU A 322 -0.29 -20.50 -17.96
N ALA A 323 -0.41 -19.32 -18.59
CA ALA A 323 0.70 -18.39 -18.74
C ALA A 323 1.21 -17.88 -17.39
N PHE A 324 0.30 -17.58 -16.46
CA PHE A 324 0.62 -17.21 -15.08
C PHE A 324 1.36 -18.33 -14.34
N GLN A 325 0.88 -19.57 -14.45
CA GLN A 325 1.55 -20.72 -13.83
C GLN A 325 2.96 -20.93 -14.39
N LYS A 326 3.18 -20.70 -15.69
CA LYS A 326 4.53 -20.72 -16.28
C LYS A 326 5.40 -19.59 -15.74
N LEU A 327 4.84 -18.39 -15.59
CA LEU A 327 5.56 -17.21 -15.13
C LEU A 327 5.99 -17.33 -13.66
N ILE A 328 5.14 -17.85 -12.77
CA ILE A 328 5.51 -18.08 -11.37
C ILE A 328 6.63 -19.14 -11.25
N MET A 329 6.56 -20.22 -12.04
CA MET A 329 7.63 -21.24 -12.09
C MET A 329 8.96 -20.65 -12.57
N GLU A 330 8.94 -19.79 -13.60
CA GLU A 330 10.14 -19.12 -14.10
C GLU A 330 10.75 -18.18 -13.04
N VAL A 331 9.92 -17.43 -12.32
CA VAL A 331 10.38 -16.52 -11.25
C VAL A 331 10.99 -17.31 -10.09
N ILE A 332 10.36 -18.41 -9.66
CA ILE A 332 10.92 -19.27 -8.60
C ILE A 332 12.30 -19.77 -9.04
N LYS A 333 12.44 -20.34 -10.24
CA LYS A 333 13.71 -20.88 -10.74
C LYS A 333 14.82 -19.84 -10.91
N LYS A 334 14.46 -18.58 -11.18
CA LYS A 334 15.43 -17.49 -11.38
C LYS A 334 15.84 -16.80 -10.09
N ASN A 335 14.92 -16.65 -9.15
CA ASN A 335 15.11 -15.82 -7.95
C ASN A 335 15.29 -16.62 -6.67
N CYS A 336 14.91 -17.90 -6.63
CA CYS A 336 15.06 -18.76 -5.46
C CYS A 336 16.18 -19.77 -5.71
N GLU A 337 17.29 -19.63 -4.99
CA GLU A 337 18.38 -20.61 -4.98
C GLU A 337 18.05 -21.76 -4.00
N GLU A 338 18.52 -22.98 -4.31
CA GLU A 338 18.47 -24.18 -3.45
C GLU A 338 17.09 -24.50 -2.83
N PHE A 339 16.10 -24.85 -3.66
CA PHE A 339 14.80 -25.35 -3.19
C PHE A 339 14.51 -26.76 -3.70
N ASP A 340 13.72 -27.51 -2.91
CA ASP A 340 13.27 -28.85 -3.29
C ASP A 340 12.05 -28.74 -4.22
N GLU A 341 12.25 -29.02 -5.51
CA GLU A 341 11.18 -28.99 -6.53
C GLU A 341 10.01 -29.92 -6.18
N ASN A 342 10.28 -31.06 -5.54
CA ASN A 342 9.24 -32.03 -5.19
C ASN A 342 8.29 -31.46 -4.13
N ILE A 343 8.82 -30.72 -3.15
CA ILE A 343 8.02 -30.11 -2.10
C ILE A 343 7.27 -28.89 -2.64
N VAL A 344 7.89 -28.07 -3.50
CA VAL A 344 7.28 -26.83 -3.98
C VAL A 344 6.15 -27.08 -4.98
N PHE A 345 6.33 -28.01 -5.92
CA PHE A 345 5.39 -28.22 -7.03
C PHE A 345 4.39 -29.38 -6.83
N GLU A 346 4.47 -30.09 -5.71
CA GLU A 346 3.48 -31.11 -5.36
C GLU A 346 2.08 -30.48 -5.22
N LYS A 347 1.09 -31.12 -5.84
CA LYS A 347 -0.32 -30.73 -5.75
C LYS A 347 -1.01 -31.56 -4.66
N PRO A 348 -1.97 -30.99 -3.90
CA PRO A 348 -2.54 -29.64 -4.02
C PRO A 348 -1.74 -28.55 -3.31
N VAL A 349 -1.73 -27.34 -3.88
CA VAL A 349 -1.08 -26.15 -3.30
C VAL A 349 -2.16 -25.30 -2.62
N ILE A 350 -2.68 -25.80 -1.49
CA ILE A 350 -3.79 -25.18 -0.76
C ILE A 350 -3.42 -25.05 0.71
N TYR A 351 -3.59 -23.84 1.25
CA TYR A 351 -3.58 -23.60 2.68
C TYR A 351 -4.98 -23.16 3.11
N CYS A 352 -5.43 -23.55 4.31
CA CYS A 352 -6.69 -23.08 4.86
C CYS A 352 -6.64 -23.00 6.40
N HIS A 353 -7.53 -22.22 6.99
CA HIS A 353 -7.63 -22.07 8.45
C HIS A 353 -8.26 -23.27 9.16
N PHE A 354 -8.95 -24.15 8.43
CA PHE A 354 -9.70 -25.26 9.02
C PHE A 354 -9.07 -26.63 8.75
N ALA A 355 -7.81 -26.70 8.31
CA ALA A 355 -7.20 -27.97 7.90
C ALA A 355 -7.20 -29.04 9.02
N GLU A 356 -7.16 -28.62 10.28
CA GLU A 356 -7.25 -29.49 11.47
C GLU A 356 -8.63 -29.48 12.16
N GLY A 357 -9.62 -28.76 11.61
CA GLY A 357 -10.97 -28.63 12.18
C GLY A 357 -11.48 -27.19 12.21
N ILE A 358 -12.79 -27.03 12.44
CA ILE A 358 -13.50 -25.73 12.38
C ILE A 358 -13.31 -24.91 13.68
N GLY A 359 -12.81 -25.54 14.76
CA GLY A 359 -12.79 -24.95 16.11
C GLY A 359 -11.59 -24.05 16.45
N ASP A 360 -10.41 -24.30 15.88
CA ASP A 360 -9.20 -23.49 16.12
C ASP A 360 -8.56 -23.11 14.77
N PRO A 361 -8.74 -21.86 14.30
CA PRO A 361 -8.34 -21.47 12.96
C PRO A 361 -6.83 -21.39 12.83
N LYS A 362 -6.21 -22.48 12.35
CA LYS A 362 -4.77 -22.56 12.05
C LYS A 362 -4.53 -22.65 10.56
N TYR A 363 -3.71 -21.75 10.04
CA TYR A 363 -3.39 -21.72 8.62
C TYR A 363 -2.36 -22.80 8.26
N LEU A 364 -2.85 -23.92 7.75
CA LEU A 364 -2.05 -25.12 7.52
C LEU A 364 -2.18 -25.64 6.09
N PRO A 365 -1.14 -26.31 5.56
CA PRO A 365 -1.19 -26.92 4.24
C PRO A 365 -2.14 -28.11 4.26
N ILE A 366 -2.92 -28.25 3.20
CA ILE A 366 -3.76 -29.44 3.01
C ILE A 366 -3.03 -30.45 2.15
N ARG A 367 -2.92 -31.69 2.64
CA ARG A 367 -2.18 -32.76 1.99
C ARG A 367 -3.02 -33.50 0.95
N ASP A 368 -4.29 -33.77 1.26
CA ASP A 368 -5.12 -34.68 0.47
C ASP A 368 -6.53 -34.14 0.23
N TRP A 369 -7.04 -34.29 -1.01
CA TRP A 369 -8.43 -33.93 -1.36
C TRP A 369 -9.50 -34.70 -0.58
N PRO A 370 -9.38 -36.02 -0.32
CA PRO A 370 -10.34 -36.75 0.48
C PRO A 370 -10.50 -36.20 1.91
N GLN A 371 -9.42 -35.69 2.51
CA GLN A 371 -9.47 -35.08 3.84
C GLN A 371 -10.33 -33.81 3.83
N ILE A 372 -10.13 -32.93 2.84
CA ILE A 372 -10.94 -31.71 2.66
C ILE A 372 -12.40 -32.07 2.46
N LYS A 373 -12.67 -33.03 1.58
CA LYS A 373 -14.03 -33.43 1.23
C LYS A 373 -14.79 -33.88 2.47
N LYS A 374 -14.18 -34.76 3.27
CA LYS A 374 -14.78 -35.23 4.52
C LYS A 374 -15.11 -34.07 5.47
N LEU A 375 -14.17 -33.14 5.67
CA LEU A 375 -14.35 -32.00 6.57
C LEU A 375 -15.44 -31.03 6.09
N LEU A 376 -15.49 -30.77 4.78
CA LEU A 376 -16.52 -29.90 4.18
C LEU A 376 -17.89 -30.57 4.14
N ASP A 377 -17.98 -31.87 3.92
CA ASP A 377 -19.23 -32.63 4.00
C ASP A 377 -19.79 -32.63 5.45
N GLU A 378 -18.93 -32.80 6.46
CA GLU A 378 -19.29 -32.65 7.87
C GLU A 378 -19.76 -31.23 8.19
N SER A 379 -19.08 -30.21 7.65
CA SER A 379 -19.46 -28.80 7.80
C SER A 379 -20.81 -28.49 7.14
N LEU A 380 -21.04 -29.04 5.94
CA LEU A 380 -22.28 -28.87 5.18
C LEU A 380 -23.46 -29.56 5.88
N ALA A 381 -23.24 -30.74 6.45
CA ALA A 381 -24.24 -31.42 7.28
C ALA A 381 -24.63 -30.55 8.48
N GLY A 382 -23.65 -30.02 9.22
CA GLY A 382 -23.92 -29.11 10.35
C GLY A 382 -24.63 -27.82 9.94
N TYR A 383 -24.33 -27.28 8.75
CA TYR A 383 -25.06 -26.12 8.21
C TYR A 383 -26.52 -26.47 7.86
N ASN A 384 -26.73 -27.63 7.23
CA ASN A 384 -28.06 -28.12 6.83
C ASN A 384 -28.95 -28.48 8.04
N ASP A 385 -28.35 -28.76 9.19
CA ASP A 385 -29.09 -28.96 10.45
C ASP A 385 -29.57 -27.63 11.06
N LEU A 386 -28.86 -26.53 10.82
CA LEU A 386 -29.16 -25.19 11.38
C LEU A 386 -29.97 -24.30 10.43
N VAL A 387 -29.82 -24.49 9.11
CA VAL A 387 -30.37 -23.64 8.04
C VAL A 387 -31.08 -24.52 6.99
N ALA A 388 -31.85 -23.91 6.09
CA ALA A 388 -32.48 -24.61 4.98
C ALA A 388 -31.47 -25.47 4.19
N THR A 389 -31.83 -26.73 3.97
CA THR A 389 -30.97 -27.75 3.35
C THR A 389 -30.48 -27.33 1.97
N MET A 390 -29.16 -27.32 1.80
CA MET A 390 -28.49 -27.07 0.53
C MET A 390 -27.83 -28.36 0.04
N ASN A 391 -28.35 -28.92 -1.06
CA ASN A 391 -27.86 -30.17 -1.65
C ASN A 391 -26.68 -29.88 -2.60
N LEU A 392 -25.56 -29.42 -2.05
CA LEU A 392 -24.34 -29.17 -2.82
C LEU A 392 -23.52 -30.45 -2.94
N VAL A 393 -23.05 -30.75 -4.16
CA VAL A 393 -22.05 -31.80 -4.39
C VAL A 393 -20.67 -31.13 -4.48
N LEU A 394 -19.77 -31.51 -3.59
CA LEU A 394 -18.43 -30.94 -3.51
C LEU A 394 -17.47 -31.64 -4.49
N PHE A 395 -17.30 -31.04 -5.67
CA PHE A 395 -16.25 -31.36 -6.64
C PHE A 395 -14.95 -30.62 -6.30
N GLU A 396 -13.83 -30.99 -6.92
CA GLU A 396 -12.52 -30.37 -6.68
C GLU A 396 -12.53 -28.85 -6.83
N ASP A 397 -13.16 -28.33 -7.89
CA ASP A 397 -13.29 -26.88 -8.11
C ASP A 397 -14.11 -26.18 -7.01
N ALA A 398 -15.18 -26.84 -6.53
CA ALA A 398 -16.00 -26.29 -5.46
C ALA A 398 -15.22 -26.26 -4.13
N MET A 399 -14.49 -27.33 -3.82
CA MET A 399 -13.62 -27.40 -2.64
C MET A 399 -12.50 -26.36 -2.72
N TYR A 400 -11.85 -26.21 -3.88
CA TYR A 400 -10.84 -25.19 -4.12
C TYR A 400 -11.40 -23.79 -3.87
N HIS A 401 -12.59 -23.52 -4.41
CA HIS A 401 -13.25 -22.23 -4.27
C HIS A 401 -13.65 -21.92 -2.81
N ILE A 402 -14.09 -22.93 -2.03
CA ILE A 402 -14.38 -22.78 -0.60
C ILE A 402 -13.11 -22.50 0.19
N CYS A 403 -12.05 -23.30 0.00
CA CYS A 403 -10.76 -23.07 0.65
C CYS A 403 -10.25 -21.66 0.34
N ARG A 404 -10.32 -21.25 -0.91
CA ARG A 404 -9.94 -19.90 -1.37
C ARG A 404 -10.72 -18.78 -0.67
N ARG A 405 -12.01 -18.97 -0.37
CA ARG A 405 -12.82 -17.98 0.37
C ARG A 405 -12.47 -17.96 1.86
N ALA A 406 -12.29 -19.14 2.44
CA ALA A 406 -12.05 -19.30 3.87
C ALA A 406 -10.71 -18.75 4.33
N THR A 407 -9.69 -18.70 3.47
CA THR A 407 -8.36 -18.12 3.78
C THR A 407 -8.37 -16.62 4.12
N SER A 408 -9.44 -15.88 3.77
CA SER A 408 -9.60 -14.48 4.17
C SER A 408 -10.23 -14.41 5.58
N LYS A 409 -9.43 -14.11 6.62
CA LYS A 409 -9.91 -13.98 8.02
C LYS A 409 -11.15 -13.09 8.15
N ASN A 410 -11.29 -12.05 7.33
CA ASN A 410 -12.43 -11.12 7.34
C ASN A 410 -13.75 -11.71 6.81
N LYS A 411 -13.73 -12.85 6.12
CA LYS A 411 -14.94 -13.55 5.68
C LYS A 411 -15.32 -14.71 6.59
N PHE A 412 -14.36 -15.37 7.22
CA PHE A 412 -14.65 -16.54 8.07
C PHE A 412 -15.49 -16.18 9.32
N VAL A 413 -15.22 -15.04 9.96
CA VAL A 413 -16.01 -14.58 11.12
C VAL A 413 -17.43 -14.13 10.72
N ARG A 414 -17.63 -13.64 9.49
CA ARG A 414 -18.96 -13.26 8.98
C ARG A 414 -19.78 -14.44 8.47
N ASP A 415 -19.14 -15.45 7.90
CA ASP A 415 -19.83 -16.55 7.21
C ASP A 415 -20.03 -17.80 8.08
N VAL A 416 -19.39 -17.89 9.26
CA VAL A 416 -19.45 -19.07 10.16
C VAL A 416 -20.07 -18.77 11.53
N GLN A 417 -20.36 -17.51 11.86
CA GLN A 417 -21.22 -17.15 13.00
C GLN A 417 -22.69 -17.10 12.52
N PRO A 418 -23.64 -17.77 13.19
CA PRO A 418 -25.03 -17.83 12.74
C PRO A 418 -25.79 -16.55 13.13
N ILE A 419 -25.43 -15.39 12.58
CA ILE A 419 -26.23 -14.16 12.70
C ILE A 419 -26.07 -13.32 11.43
N ASP A 420 -26.77 -13.70 10.37
CA ASP A 420 -27.71 -12.83 9.63
C ASP A 420 -28.05 -13.46 8.26
N PRO A 421 -29.32 -13.39 7.81
CA PRO A 421 -29.73 -13.92 6.52
C PRO A 421 -29.03 -13.19 5.37
N PRO A 422 -28.80 -13.85 4.22
CA PRO A 422 -28.07 -13.28 3.10
C PRO A 422 -28.75 -12.01 2.62
N VAL A 423 -28.06 -10.87 2.75
CA VAL A 423 -28.45 -9.61 2.13
C VAL A 423 -28.32 -9.77 0.62
N VAL A 424 -29.43 -10.12 -0.01
CA VAL A 424 -29.62 -10.05 -1.46
C VAL A 424 -29.53 -8.58 -1.86
N TYR A 425 -28.41 -8.18 -2.47
CA TYR A 425 -28.35 -6.93 -3.20
C TYR A 425 -29.27 -7.04 -4.42
N ARG A 426 -30.52 -6.58 -4.27
CA ARG A 426 -31.34 -6.19 -5.43
C ARG A 426 -30.67 -4.96 -6.06
N HIS A 427 -30.05 -5.16 -7.22
CA HIS A 427 -29.81 -4.08 -8.14
C HIS A 427 -31.18 -3.50 -8.55
N TYR A 428 -31.45 -2.27 -8.14
CA TYR A 428 -32.45 -1.45 -8.83
C TYR A 428 -31.79 -0.84 -10.07
N ALA A 429 -32.54 -0.92 -11.16
CA ALA A 429 -32.26 -0.38 -12.48
C ALA A 429 -31.95 1.13 -12.48
#